data_AF-A0A3B9D2L1-F1
#
_entry.id   AF-A0A3B9D2L1-F1
#
_cell.length_a   1.000
_cell.length_b   1.000
_cell.length_c   1.000
_cell.angle_alpha   90.00
_cell.angle_beta   90.00
_cell.angle_gamma   90.00
#
_symmetry.space_group_name_H-M   'P 1'
#
loop_
_entity.id
_entity.type
_entity.pdbx_description
1 polymer ?
#
loop_
_entity_poly.entity_id
_entity_poly.type
_entity_poly.pdbx_seq_one_letter_code
_entity_poly.pdbx_strand_id
1 'polypeptide(L)' 'LSSWDFFDRLLEKGHLVGTPGSGFGAAGEGYFRLSAFNSRKNVEAALERFKSAVG' A
#
# COMPACT_ATOMS: atom_id res chain seq x y z
N LEU A 1 1.11 11.50 -7.07
CA LEU A 1 1.21 10.07 -7.45
C LEU A 1 -0.20 9.62 -7.75
N SER A 2 -0.42 8.98 -8.91
CA SER A 2 -1.68 8.27 -9.15
C SER A 2 -1.82 7.08 -8.18
N SER A 3 -3.01 6.51 -8.07
CA SER A 3 -3.22 5.28 -7.28
C SER A 3 -2.28 4.15 -7.70
N TRP A 4 -2.00 4.05 -9.01
CA TRP A 4 -1.09 3.05 -9.58
C TRP A 4 0.38 3.38 -9.32
N ASP A 5 0.79 4.65 -9.44
CA ASP A 5 2.17 5.05 -9.11
C ASP A 5 2.46 4.78 -7.63
N PHE A 6 1.47 4.97 -6.76
CA PHE A 6 1.61 4.67 -5.33
C PHE A 6 1.69 3.15 -5.08
N PHE A 7 0.93 2.35 -5.82
CA PHE A 7 1.05 0.89 -5.81
C PHE A 7 2.48 0.45 -6.19
N ASP A 8 3.00 0.96 -7.31
CA ASP A 8 4.34 0.60 -7.80
C ASP A 8 5.43 1.00 -6.79
N ARG A 9 5.33 2.21 -6.21
CA ARG A 9 6.24 2.66 -5.15
C ARG A 9 6.26 1.70 -3.95
N LEU A 10 5.09 1.27 -3.48
CA LEU A 10 4.99 0.34 -2.34
C LEU A 10 5.52 -1.05 -2.68
N LEU A 11 5.26 -1.55 -3.89
CA LEU A 11 5.74 -2.84 -4.35
C LEU A 11 7.27 -2.85 -4.47
N GLU A 12 7.83 -1.84 -5.14
CA GLU A 12 9.26 -1.79 -5.46
C GLU A 12 10.13 -1.39 -4.26
N LYS A 13 9.68 -0.43 -3.45
CA LYS A 13 10.47 0.11 -2.33
C LYS A 13 10.11 -0.51 -0.99
N GLY A 14 8.84 -0.83 -0.78
CA GLY A 14 8.33 -1.40 0.46
C GLY A 14 8.24 -2.93 0.44
N HIS A 15 8.26 -3.57 -0.73
CA HIS A 15 7.86 -4.97 -0.88
C HIS A 15 6.48 -5.23 -0.26
N LEU A 16 5.56 -4.29 -0.44
CA LEU A 16 4.20 -4.32 0.07
C LEU A 16 3.20 -4.31 -1.07
N VAL A 17 2.19 -5.17 -0.97
CA VAL A 17 1.07 -5.23 -1.91
C VAL A 17 -0.19 -4.74 -1.19
N GLY A 18 -0.88 -3.79 -1.82
CA GLY A 18 -2.23 -3.40 -1.47
C GLY A 18 -3.04 -3.15 -2.73
N THR A 19 -4.28 -2.73 -2.59
CA THR A 19 -5.14 -2.49 -3.75
C THR A 19 -5.19 -0.99 -4.04
N PRO A 20 -4.76 -0.54 -5.24
CA PRO A 20 -4.91 0.86 -5.64
C PRO A 20 -6.39 1.23 -5.69
N GLY A 21 -6.73 2.41 -5.19
CA GLY A 21 -8.13 2.83 -5.06
C GLY A 21 -8.86 2.94 -6.39
N SER A 22 -8.14 3.31 -7.46
CA SER A 22 -8.65 3.28 -8.84
C SER A 22 -9.21 1.91 -9.28
N GLY A 23 -8.75 0.81 -8.67
CA GLY A 23 -9.29 -0.53 -8.88
C GLY A 23 -10.73 -0.71 -8.38
N PHE A 24 -11.24 0.22 -7.57
CA PHE A 24 -12.64 0.29 -7.13
C PHE A 24 -13.49 1.30 -7.92
N GLY A 25 -12.94 1.89 -8.99
CA GLY A 25 -13.59 2.90 -9.84
C GLY A 25 -12.99 4.30 -9.69
N ALA A 26 -13.46 5.24 -10.51
CA ALA A 26 -12.89 6.59 -10.61
C ALA A 26 -12.90 7.36 -9.27
N ALA A 27 -13.92 7.14 -8.43
CA ALA A 27 -14.02 7.76 -7.11
C ALA A 27 -12.99 7.25 -6.09
N GLY A 28 -12.31 6.13 -6.38
CA GLY A 28 -11.23 5.61 -5.56
C GLY A 28 -9.87 6.19 -5.90
N GLU A 29 -9.74 7.04 -6.91
CA GLU A 29 -8.45 7.65 -7.25
C GLU A 29 -7.90 8.47 -6.06
N GLY A 30 -6.62 8.29 -5.75
CA GLY A 30 -5.97 8.91 -4.59
C GLY A 30 -6.16 8.16 -3.27
N TYR A 31 -6.94 7.07 -3.25
CA TYR A 31 -7.09 6.19 -2.09
C TYR A 31 -6.30 4.89 -2.27
N PHE A 32 -6.04 4.21 -1.16
CA PHE A 32 -5.35 2.92 -1.15
C PHE A 32 -5.92 2.01 -0.08
N ARG A 33 -6.12 0.73 -0.40
CA ARG A 33 -6.66 -0.25 0.55
C ARG A 33 -5.55 -1.19 1.02
N LEU A 34 -5.38 -1.27 2.34
CA LEU A 34 -4.53 -2.23 3.03
C LEU A 34 -5.39 -3.19 3.86
N SER A 35 -4.96 -4.45 3.96
CA SER A 35 -5.57 -5.44 4.86
C SER A 35 -4.66 -5.66 6.06
N ALA A 36 -5.22 -5.56 7.26
CA ALA A 36 -4.55 -5.93 8.51
C ALA A 36 -4.75 -7.42 8.85
N PHE A 37 -5.31 -8.23 7.93
CA PHE A 37 -5.58 -9.65 8.15
C PHE A 37 -4.31 -10.49 8.02
N ASN A 38 -3.46 -10.40 9.03
CA ASN A 38 -2.22 -11.17 9.17
C ASN A 38 -1.84 -11.24 10.66
N SER A 39 -0.76 -11.96 11.00
CA SER A 39 -0.22 -11.93 12.35
C SER A 39 0.29 -10.54 12.72
N ARG A 40 0.16 -10.17 14.00
CA ARG A 40 0.65 -8.87 14.52
C ARG A 40 2.10 -8.59 14.13
N LYS A 41 2.98 -9.59 14.26
CA LYS A 41 4.40 -9.50 13.89
C LYS A 41 4.60 -9.12 12.42
N ASN A 42 3.82 -9.71 11.51
CA ASN A 42 3.90 -9.39 10.09
C ASN A 42 3.37 -7.98 9.79
N VAL A 43 2.30 -7.56 10.48
CA VAL A 43 1.76 -6.19 10.36
C VAL A 43 2.79 -5.16 10.84
N GLU A 44 3.44 -5.38 11.98
CA GLU A 44 4.48 -4.50 12.50
C GLU A 44 5.67 -4.40 11.51
N ALA A 45 6.15 -5.52 10.98
CA ALA A 45 7.21 -5.51 9.97
C ALA A 45 6.79 -4.80 8.67
N ALA A 46 5.53 -4.96 8.25
CA ALA A 46 4.98 -4.27 7.08
C ALA A 46 4.90 -2.75 7.31
N LEU A 47 4.52 -2.30 8.51
CA LEU A 47 4.47 -0.88 8.86
C LEU A 47 5.85 -0.23 8.82
N GLU A 48 6.90 -0.92 9.28
CA GLU A 48 8.27 -0.39 9.20
C GLU A 48 8.73 -0.25 7.75
N ARG A 49 8.43 -1.23 6.88
CA ARG A 49 8.70 -1.12 5.43
C ARG A 49 7.89 -0.01 4.78
N PHE A 50 6.63 0.16 5.19
CA PHE A 50 5.75 1.21 4.69
C PHE A 50 6.32 2.59 4.99
N LYS A 51 6.76 2.82 6.24
CA LYS A 51 7.41 4.08 6.65
C LYS A 51 8.64 4.36 5.80
N SER A 52 9.50 3.37 5.57
CA SER A 52 10.70 3.54 4.72
C SER A 52 10.37 3.79 3.25
N ALA A 53 9.26 3.28 2.74
CA ALA A 53 8.86 3.45 1.35
C ALA A 53 8.17 4.78 1.10
N VAL A 54 7.42 5.31 2.07
CA VAL A 54 6.51 6.45 1.91
C VAL A 54 6.99 7.73 2.61
N GLY A 55 7.63 7.60 3.78
CA GLY A 55 8.26 8.70 4.50
C GLY A 55 9.48 9.25 3.79
#